data_AF-F8TS54-F1
#
_entry.id   AF-F8TS54-F1
#
_cell.length_a   1.000
_cell.length_b   1.000
_cell.length_c   1.000
_cell.angle_alpha   90.00
_cell.angle_beta   90.00
_cell.angle_gamma   90.00
#
_symmetry.space_group_name_H-M   'P 1'
#
loop_
_entity.id
_entity.type
_entity.pdbx_description
1 polymer ?
#
loop_
_entity_poly.entity_id
_entity_poly.type
_entity_poly.pdbx_seq_one_letter_code
_entity_poly.pdbx_strand_id
1 'polypeptide(L)'
;MRLVLSGYYGFYNVGDEAILQSIIESLSKENPDIELVVLSNDSKYTKEMYGVESVDRWDIKAVYHAIKNSDGVISGGGSLLQDQTSTKSILYYTGIMGLARLLKKPYYIYSQGIGPITKGYNRLLVKWNLSKASYVSVRDEDSFLYLKELGIKNDIEIVPDPVLTWKRTKQSDWLQKHSIHGKVIAVSVRYWNAKE
;
A
#
# COMPACT_ATOMS: atom_id res chain seq x y z
N MET A 1 16.18 -7.85 10.57
CA MET A 1 14.90 -8.38 10.02
C MET A 1 14.65 -7.66 8.72
N ARG A 2 14.29 -8.35 7.64
CA ARG A 2 14.14 -7.78 6.29
C ARG A 2 12.71 -7.94 5.79
N LEU A 3 12.03 -6.84 5.50
CA LEU A 3 10.63 -6.83 5.07
C LEU A 3 10.48 -6.24 3.67
N VAL A 4 9.60 -6.85 2.87
CA VAL A 4 9.23 -6.32 1.55
C VAL A 4 7.91 -5.56 1.65
N LEU A 5 7.90 -4.32 1.20
CA LEU A 5 6.68 -3.50 1.08
C LEU A 5 6.14 -3.57 -0.34
N SER A 6 4.88 -3.97 -0.48
CA SER A 6 4.16 -4.02 -1.74
C SER A 6 2.95 -3.08 -1.68
N GLY A 7 2.88 -2.12 -2.59
CA GLY A 7 1.78 -1.18 -2.71
C GLY A 7 1.82 -0.41 -4.03
N TYR A 8 1.01 0.64 -4.18
CA TYR A 8 0.99 1.47 -5.39
C TYR A 8 2.05 2.58 -5.31
N TYR A 9 3.32 2.18 -5.23
CA TYR A 9 4.45 3.08 -4.98
C TYR A 9 5.26 3.38 -6.26
N GLY A 10 5.86 4.56 -6.32
CA GLY A 10 6.63 5.04 -7.47
C GLY A 10 5.78 5.41 -8.68
N PHE A 11 4.49 5.66 -8.46
CA PHE A 11 3.56 6.18 -9.47
C PHE A 11 3.34 7.68 -9.31
N TYR A 12 4.08 8.34 -8.41
CA TYR A 12 3.97 9.77 -8.14
C TYR A 12 2.57 10.19 -7.63
N ASN A 13 1.83 9.24 -7.05
CA ASN A 13 0.56 9.52 -6.37
C ASN A 13 0.85 10.00 -4.96
N VAL A 14 0.68 11.30 -4.72
CA VAL A 14 0.99 11.93 -3.43
C VAL A 14 0.34 11.22 -2.23
N GLY A 15 -0.86 10.67 -2.39
CA GLY A 15 -1.53 9.90 -1.34
C GLY A 15 -0.82 8.58 -1.03
N ASP A 16 -0.54 7.76 -2.04
CA ASP A 16 0.16 6.48 -1.86
C ASP A 16 1.62 6.65 -1.42
N GLU A 17 2.28 7.71 -1.92
CA GLU A 17 3.63 8.12 -1.50
C GLU A 17 3.65 8.57 -0.02
N ALA A 18 2.59 9.22 0.47
CA ALA A 18 2.44 9.56 1.89
C ALA A 18 2.17 8.33 2.75
N ILE A 19 1.36 7.37 2.26
CA ILE A 19 1.17 6.08 2.93
C ILE A 19 2.51 5.36 3.08
N LEU A 20 3.30 5.29 2.01
CA LEU A 20 4.63 4.68 2.04
C LEU A 20 5.54 5.35 3.07
N GLN A 21 5.66 6.68 3.04
CA GLN A 21 6.46 7.44 4.01
C GLN A 21 6.07 7.09 5.44
N SER A 22 4.76 7.05 5.72
CA SER A 22 4.23 6.83 7.06
C SER A 22 4.52 5.42 7.57
N ILE A 23 4.45 4.41 6.69
CA ILE A 23 4.82 3.03 7.01
C ILE A 23 6.31 2.95 7.32
N ILE A 24 7.16 3.56 6.49
CA ILE A 24 8.63 3.57 6.67
C ILE A 24 8.99 4.23 8.01
N GLU A 25 8.44 5.43 8.29
CA GLU A 25 8.69 6.15 9.54
C GLU A 25 8.23 5.35 10.76
N SER A 26 7.04 4.74 10.69
CA SER A 26 6.50 3.95 11.80
C SER A 26 7.34 2.71 12.11
N LEU A 27 7.73 1.96 11.07
CA LEU A 27 8.56 0.77 11.23
C LEU A 27 9.97 1.11 11.71
N SER A 28 10.60 2.15 11.14
CA SER A 28 11.93 2.59 11.55
C SER A 28 11.95 3.11 12.99
N LYS A 29 10.87 3.78 13.42
CA LYS A 29 10.72 4.25 14.80
C LYS A 29 10.56 3.09 15.79
N GLU A 30 9.81 2.06 15.41
CA GLU A 30 9.61 0.88 16.24
C GLU A 30 10.89 0.04 16.35
N ASN A 31 11.58 -0.15 15.22
CA ASN A 31 12.85 -0.86 15.18
C ASN A 31 13.74 -0.33 14.02
N PRO A 32 14.80 0.44 14.34
CA PRO A 32 15.72 0.99 13.35
C PRO A 32 16.50 -0.04 12.54
N ASP A 33 16.63 -1.28 13.04
CA ASP A 33 17.38 -2.37 12.39
C ASP A 33 16.55 -3.14 11.36
N ILE A 34 15.31 -2.71 11.10
CA ILE A 34 14.48 -3.28 10.03
C ILE A 34 14.99 -2.79 8.68
N GLU A 35 15.40 -3.73 7.84
CA GLU A 35 15.69 -3.47 6.44
C GLU A 35 14.39 -3.50 5.63
N LEU A 36 14.07 -2.40 4.95
CA LEU A 36 12.89 -2.29 4.10
C LEU A 36 13.28 -2.33 2.63
N VAL A 37 12.58 -3.18 1.88
CA VAL A 37 12.67 -3.26 0.41
C VAL A 37 11.32 -2.90 -0.19
N VAL A 38 11.25 -1.84 -0.97
CA VAL A 38 10.00 -1.36 -1.58
C VAL A 38 9.88 -1.83 -3.02
N LEU A 39 8.80 -2.55 -3.34
CA LEU A 39 8.41 -2.83 -4.72
C LEU A 39 7.79 -1.58 -5.33
N SER A 40 8.48 -0.97 -6.28
CA SER A 40 8.13 0.34 -6.83
C SER A 40 8.09 0.33 -8.36
N ASN A 41 7.22 1.15 -8.95
CA ASN A 41 7.22 1.38 -10.40
C ASN A 41 8.43 2.21 -10.87
N ASP A 42 8.89 3.14 -10.04
CA ASP A 42 10.13 3.89 -10.25
C ASP A 42 11.02 3.69 -9.03
N SER A 43 11.79 2.61 -9.06
CA SER A 43 12.63 2.20 -7.94
C SER A 43 13.77 3.17 -7.65
N LYS A 44 14.25 3.90 -8.66
CA LYS A 44 15.28 4.93 -8.49
C LYS A 44 14.71 6.11 -7.72
N TYR A 45 13.56 6.64 -8.14
CA TYR A 45 12.85 7.70 -7.43
C TYR A 45 12.56 7.30 -5.98
N THR A 46 11.99 6.10 -5.77
CA THR A 46 11.66 5.63 -4.42
C THR A 46 12.90 5.53 -3.53
N LYS A 47 14.01 5.00 -4.06
CA LYS A 47 15.26 4.91 -3.29
C LYS A 47 15.80 6.28 -2.89
N GLU A 48 15.82 7.23 -3.84
CA GLU A 48 16.33 8.59 -3.60
C GLU A 48 15.43 9.37 -2.62
N MET A 49 14.11 9.25 -2.76
CA MET A 49 13.14 9.99 -1.95
C MET A 49 13.06 9.48 -0.51
N TYR A 50 13.10 8.16 -0.33
CA TYR A 50 12.79 7.51 0.96
C TYR A 50 14.02 6.95 1.69
N GLY A 51 15.17 6.86 1.02
CA GLY A 51 16.40 6.31 1.62
C GLY A 51 16.33 4.81 1.95
N VAL A 52 15.41 4.08 1.31
CA VAL A 52 15.24 2.63 1.48
C VAL A 52 15.66 1.87 0.23
N GLU A 53 15.91 0.57 0.36
CA GLU A 53 16.12 -0.27 -0.81
C GLU A 53 14.81 -0.33 -1.63
N SER A 54 14.92 -0.29 -2.96
CA SER A 54 13.76 -0.41 -3.83
C SER A 54 14.09 -1.25 -5.06
N VAL A 55 13.11 -2.04 -5.47
CA VAL A 55 13.17 -2.97 -6.58
C VAL A 55 12.07 -2.61 -7.58
N ASP A 56 12.39 -2.65 -8.87
CA ASP A 56 11.38 -2.51 -9.92
C ASP A 56 10.36 -3.64 -9.79
N ARG A 57 9.11 -3.27 -9.54
CA ARG A 57 7.98 -4.18 -9.37
C ARG A 57 7.68 -5.03 -10.60
N TRP A 58 8.14 -4.62 -11.78
CA TRP A 58 7.98 -5.34 -13.04
C TRP A 58 9.11 -6.31 -13.33
N ASP A 59 10.25 -6.19 -12.64
CA ASP A 59 11.32 -7.19 -12.68
C ASP A 59 10.96 -8.37 -11.79
N ILE A 60 10.29 -9.36 -12.37
CA ILE A 60 9.84 -10.58 -11.69
C ILE A 60 11.01 -11.32 -11.02
N LYS A 61 12.21 -11.30 -11.62
CA LYS A 61 13.37 -11.97 -11.03
C LYS A 61 13.83 -11.21 -9.79
N ALA A 62 13.94 -9.90 -9.86
CA ALA A 62 14.34 -9.09 -8.72
C ALA A 62 13.29 -9.17 -7.59
N VAL A 63 12.00 -9.08 -7.90
CA VAL A 63 10.89 -9.27 -6.95
C VAL A 63 10.98 -10.65 -6.27
N TYR A 64 11.20 -11.72 -7.04
CA TYR A 64 11.39 -13.06 -6.50
C TYR A 64 12.56 -13.12 -5.50
N HIS A 65 13.71 -12.54 -5.85
CA HIS A 65 14.87 -12.54 -4.95
C HIS A 65 14.64 -11.70 -3.70
N ALA A 66 13.98 -10.55 -3.84
CA ALA A 66 13.61 -9.69 -2.72
C ALA A 66 12.73 -10.45 -1.71
N ILE A 67 11.67 -11.12 -2.19
CA ILE A 67 10.76 -11.90 -1.32
C ILE A 67 11.48 -13.12 -0.74
N LYS A 68 12.25 -13.87 -1.55
CA LYS A 68 12.97 -15.07 -1.10
C LYS A 68 13.94 -14.76 0.05
N ASN A 69 14.63 -13.63 -0.02
CA ASN A 69 15.61 -13.19 0.97
C ASN A 69 15.01 -12.34 2.10
N SER A 70 13.68 -12.17 2.14
CA SER A 70 12.98 -11.45 3.21
C SER A 70 12.48 -12.37 4.32
N ASP A 71 12.13 -11.79 5.46
CA ASP A 71 11.43 -12.44 6.58
C ASP A 71 9.91 -12.37 6.43
N GLY A 72 9.39 -11.46 5.59
CA GLY A 72 7.96 -11.31 5.36
C GLY A 72 7.61 -10.19 4.37
N VAL A 73 6.34 -10.17 3.95
CA VAL A 73 5.81 -9.17 3.00
C VAL A 73 4.67 -8.40 3.64
N ILE A 74 4.73 -7.07 3.59
CA ILE A 74 3.60 -6.21 3.95
C ILE A 74 2.97 -5.71 2.66
N SER A 75 1.73 -6.12 2.41
CA SER A 75 0.88 -5.45 1.44
C SER A 75 0.34 -4.19 2.11
N GLY A 76 0.98 -3.06 1.83
CA GLY A 76 0.71 -1.78 2.48
C GLY A 76 -0.70 -1.25 2.17
N GLY A 77 -1.00 -0.08 2.77
CA GLY A 77 -2.31 0.54 2.70
C GLY A 77 -2.71 1.05 1.31
N GLY A 78 -3.83 1.78 1.27
CA GLY A 78 -4.44 2.26 0.03
C GLY A 78 -5.48 1.28 -0.53
N SER A 79 -6.00 1.59 -1.72
CA SER A 79 -7.09 0.83 -2.36
C SER A 79 -6.56 -0.15 -3.41
N LEU A 80 -5.73 -1.10 -2.99
CA LEU A 80 -4.99 -1.98 -3.90
C LEU A 80 -5.87 -3.09 -4.51
N LEU A 81 -6.85 -3.57 -3.74
CA LEU A 81 -7.72 -4.70 -4.09
C LEU A 81 -9.11 -4.23 -4.52
N GLN A 82 -9.16 -3.60 -5.69
CA GLN A 82 -10.39 -3.19 -6.37
C GLN A 82 -10.29 -3.49 -7.87
N ASP A 83 -11.42 -3.76 -8.53
CA ASP A 83 -11.47 -4.04 -9.96
C ASP A 83 -12.26 -3.00 -10.77
N GLN A 84 -12.53 -1.83 -10.20
CA GLN A 84 -13.20 -0.73 -10.88
C GLN A 84 -12.44 -0.24 -12.12
N THR A 85 -11.10 -0.15 -12.02
CA THR A 85 -10.24 0.30 -13.13
C THR A 85 -9.70 -0.86 -13.95
N SER A 86 -9.26 -1.96 -13.30
CA SER A 86 -8.78 -3.16 -14.00
C SER A 86 -8.64 -4.36 -13.07
N THR A 87 -8.83 -5.55 -13.63
CA THR A 87 -8.48 -6.83 -13.00
C THR A 87 -6.97 -7.02 -12.80
N LYS A 88 -6.13 -6.29 -13.57
CA LYS A 88 -4.67 -6.40 -13.50
C LYS A 88 -4.11 -6.08 -12.10
N SER A 89 -4.71 -5.11 -11.40
CA SER A 89 -4.29 -4.73 -10.04
C SER A 89 -4.43 -5.92 -9.07
N ILE A 90 -5.60 -6.54 -9.06
CA ILE A 90 -5.88 -7.71 -8.21
C ILE A 90 -4.92 -8.85 -8.54
N LEU A 91 -4.73 -9.17 -9.82
CA LEU A 91 -3.82 -10.24 -10.24
C LEU A 91 -2.37 -9.97 -9.80
N TYR A 92 -1.90 -8.73 -9.93
CA TYR A 92 -0.57 -8.35 -9.48
C TYR A 92 -0.41 -8.57 -7.96
N TYR A 93 -1.27 -7.96 -7.14
CA TYR A 93 -1.09 -7.99 -5.68
C TYR A 93 -1.34 -9.39 -5.10
N THR A 94 -2.34 -10.11 -5.61
CA THR A 94 -2.56 -11.50 -5.21
C THR A 94 -1.46 -12.43 -5.74
N GLY A 95 -0.80 -12.08 -6.85
CA GLY A 95 0.40 -12.77 -7.33
C GLY A 95 1.59 -12.61 -6.38
N ILE A 96 1.82 -11.40 -5.84
CA ILE A 96 2.84 -11.14 -4.82
C ILE A 96 2.54 -11.95 -3.54
N MET A 97 1.29 -11.94 -3.06
CA MET A 97 0.86 -12.74 -1.91
C MET A 97 1.04 -14.24 -2.15
N GLY A 98 0.66 -14.71 -3.34
CA GLY A 98 0.83 -16.10 -3.76
C GLY A 98 2.31 -16.51 -3.82
N LEU A 99 3.18 -15.63 -4.30
CA LEU A 99 4.62 -15.85 -4.34
C LEU A 99 5.24 -15.89 -2.94
N ALA A 100 4.87 -14.96 -2.05
CA ALA A 100 5.28 -15.01 -0.64
C ALA A 100 4.90 -16.35 0.00
N ARG A 101 3.66 -16.79 -0.22
CA ARG A 101 3.16 -18.09 0.27
C ARG A 101 3.93 -19.27 -0.32
N LEU A 102 4.22 -19.27 -1.61
CA LEU A 102 5.02 -20.32 -2.27
C LEU A 102 6.42 -20.42 -1.66
N LEU A 103 7.01 -19.28 -1.33
CA LEU A 103 8.31 -19.16 -0.67
C LEU A 103 8.25 -19.33 0.86
N LYS A 104 7.07 -19.70 1.40
CA LYS A 104 6.81 -19.86 2.84
C LYS A 104 7.14 -18.60 3.67
N LYS A 105 6.97 -17.43 3.08
CA LYS A 105 7.10 -16.14 3.77
C LYS A 105 5.73 -15.69 4.29
N PRO A 106 5.62 -15.29 5.57
CA PRO A 106 4.39 -14.69 6.07
C PRO A 106 4.12 -13.38 5.32
N TYR A 107 2.84 -13.06 5.15
CA TYR A 107 2.43 -11.78 4.59
C TYR A 107 1.26 -11.18 5.35
N TYR A 108 1.26 -9.85 5.37
CA TYR A 108 0.40 -9.02 6.20
C TYR A 108 -0.37 -8.07 5.28
N ILE A 109 -1.68 -7.96 5.48
CA ILE A 109 -2.52 -6.95 4.84
C ILE A 109 -2.63 -5.80 5.83
N TYR A 110 -2.04 -4.65 5.51
CA TYR A 110 -1.96 -3.53 6.43
C TYR A 110 -2.78 -2.33 5.98
N SER A 111 -3.78 -1.94 6.77
CA SER A 111 -4.60 -0.74 6.60
C SER A 111 -5.07 -0.47 5.16
N GLN A 112 -5.61 -1.52 4.51
CA GLN A 112 -6.10 -1.41 3.13
C GLN A 112 -7.57 -1.01 3.08
N GLY A 113 -7.91 -0.21 2.07
CA GLY A 113 -9.29 -0.10 1.60
C GLY A 113 -9.58 -1.21 0.60
N ILE A 114 -10.63 -2.01 0.83
CA ILE A 114 -10.94 -3.18 -0.01
C ILE A 114 -12.40 -3.14 -0.45
N GLY A 115 -12.59 -3.24 -1.77
CA GLY A 115 -13.90 -3.37 -2.39
C GLY A 115 -14.55 -2.06 -2.83
N PRO A 116 -15.78 -2.16 -3.38
CA PRO A 116 -16.41 -3.41 -3.82
C PRO A 116 -15.70 -4.01 -5.04
N ILE A 117 -15.48 -5.32 -5.05
CA ILE A 117 -14.98 -6.07 -6.20
C ILE A 117 -16.20 -6.58 -6.99
N THR A 118 -16.29 -6.22 -8.25
CA THR A 118 -17.44 -6.50 -9.12
C THR A 118 -17.40 -7.93 -9.66
N LYS A 119 -16.23 -8.44 -10.07
CA LYS A 119 -16.13 -9.73 -10.76
C LYS A 119 -16.00 -10.89 -9.78
N GLY A 120 -16.82 -11.93 -9.97
CA GLY A 120 -16.88 -13.10 -9.07
C GLY A 120 -15.55 -13.87 -8.95
N TYR A 121 -14.77 -14.01 -10.03
CA TYR A 121 -13.47 -14.68 -9.96
C TYR A 121 -12.43 -13.86 -9.17
N ASN A 122 -12.48 -12.53 -9.24
CA ASN A 122 -11.61 -11.65 -8.44
C ASN A 122 -11.97 -11.75 -6.95
N ARG A 123 -13.27 -11.82 -6.63
CA ARG A 123 -13.75 -12.07 -5.27
C ARG A 123 -13.16 -13.36 -4.70
N LEU A 124 -13.20 -14.46 -5.47
CA LEU A 124 -12.63 -15.75 -5.04
C LEU A 124 -11.10 -15.67 -4.85
N LEU A 125 -10.40 -15.00 -5.78
CA LEU A 125 -8.94 -14.87 -5.71
C LEU A 125 -8.49 -14.05 -4.50
N VAL A 126 -9.16 -12.92 -4.24
CA VAL A 126 -8.94 -12.10 -3.05
C VAL A 126 -9.29 -12.88 -1.80
N LYS A 127 -10.46 -13.53 -1.77
CA LYS A 127 -10.88 -14.36 -0.63
C LYS A 127 -9.84 -15.41 -0.27
N TRP A 128 -9.32 -16.11 -1.27
CA TRP A 128 -8.35 -17.19 -1.06
C TRP A 128 -7.03 -16.67 -0.49
N ASN A 129 -6.51 -15.56 -1.05
CA ASN A 129 -5.25 -14.99 -0.57
C ASN A 129 -5.41 -14.32 0.81
N LEU A 130 -6.47 -13.56 1.06
CA LEU A 130 -6.68 -12.96 2.38
C LEU A 130 -6.88 -14.03 3.47
N SER A 131 -7.56 -15.13 3.14
CA SER A 131 -7.73 -16.25 4.08
C SER A 131 -6.43 -16.93 4.51
N LYS A 132 -5.31 -16.66 3.82
CA LYS A 132 -3.99 -17.22 4.11
C LYS A 132 -3.00 -16.19 4.64
N ALA A 133 -3.40 -14.92 4.76
CA ALA A 133 -2.59 -13.88 5.36
C ALA A 133 -2.37 -14.16 6.85
N SER A 134 -1.19 -13.80 7.35
CA SER A 134 -0.85 -13.92 8.78
C SER A 134 -1.56 -12.88 9.63
N TYR A 135 -1.92 -11.75 9.02
CA TYR A 135 -2.66 -10.66 9.65
C TYR A 135 -3.44 -9.90 8.59
N VAL A 136 -4.63 -9.43 8.94
CA VAL A 136 -5.49 -8.63 8.07
C VAL A 136 -5.98 -7.42 8.84
N SER A 137 -5.68 -6.24 8.32
CA SER A 137 -6.26 -4.98 8.78
C SER A 137 -6.75 -4.13 7.63
N VAL A 138 -7.82 -3.39 7.91
CA VAL A 138 -8.48 -2.48 6.98
C VAL A 138 -8.58 -1.11 7.60
N ARG A 139 -8.67 -0.07 6.75
CA ARG A 139 -8.65 1.32 7.23
C ARG A 139 -10.01 1.93 7.56
N ASP A 140 -11.07 1.28 7.10
CA ASP A 140 -12.44 1.78 7.17
C ASP A 140 -13.46 0.64 7.39
N GLU A 141 -14.61 1.02 7.95
CA GLU A 141 -15.69 0.08 8.29
C GLU A 141 -16.33 -0.55 7.05
N ASP A 142 -16.44 0.19 5.94
CA ASP A 142 -16.97 -0.32 4.68
C ASP A 142 -16.13 -1.50 4.17
N SER A 143 -14.81 -1.39 4.21
CA SER A 143 -13.88 -2.46 3.86
C SER A 143 -14.02 -3.65 4.81
N PHE A 144 -14.19 -3.41 6.11
CA PHE A 144 -14.41 -4.47 7.10
C PHE A 144 -15.68 -5.26 6.79
N LEU A 145 -16.81 -4.55 6.63
CA LEU A 145 -18.10 -5.15 6.33
C LEU A 145 -18.05 -5.90 5.00
N TYR A 146 -17.39 -5.34 3.99
CA TYR A 146 -17.19 -5.99 2.70
C TYR A 146 -16.41 -7.30 2.82
N LEU A 147 -15.32 -7.34 3.59
CA LEU A 147 -14.58 -8.58 3.81
C LEU A 147 -15.39 -9.63 4.59
N LYS A 148 -16.24 -9.21 5.53
CA LYS A 148 -17.17 -10.11 6.23
C LYS A 148 -18.21 -10.68 5.27
N GLU A 149 -18.79 -9.87 4.40
CA GLU A 149 -19.71 -10.31 3.34
C GLU A 149 -19.03 -11.30 2.37
N LEU A 150 -17.77 -11.04 2.01
CA LEU A 150 -16.95 -11.94 1.19
C LEU A 150 -16.71 -13.29 1.89
N GLY A 151 -16.97 -13.38 3.19
CA GLY A 151 -16.82 -14.57 4.02
C GLY A 151 -15.38 -14.86 4.40
N ILE A 152 -14.57 -13.82 4.62
CA ILE A 152 -13.26 -13.94 5.26
C ILE A 152 -13.46 -14.32 6.72
N LYS A 153 -12.80 -15.39 7.16
CA LYS A 153 -12.91 -15.91 8.53
C LYS A 153 -11.78 -15.45 9.45
N ASN A 154 -10.75 -14.82 8.90
CA ASN A 154 -9.65 -14.27 9.67
C ASN A 154 -10.16 -13.23 10.67
N ASP A 155 -9.40 -13.03 11.73
CA ASP A 155 -9.56 -11.83 12.52
C ASP A 155 -9.16 -10.64 11.65
N ILE A 156 -10.04 -9.64 11.57
CA ILE A 156 -9.86 -8.46 10.73
C ILE A 156 -9.90 -7.27 11.68
N GLU A 157 -8.80 -6.55 11.75
CA GLU A 157 -8.71 -5.37 12.59
C GLU A 157 -9.01 -4.10 11.78
N ILE A 158 -9.80 -3.19 12.35
CA ILE A 158 -9.97 -1.85 11.81
C ILE A 158 -8.91 -0.97 12.44
N VAL A 159 -8.00 -0.44 11.63
CA VAL A 159 -6.91 0.44 12.08
C VAL A 159 -6.97 1.77 11.33
N PRO A 160 -6.42 2.87 11.85
CA PRO A 160 -6.38 4.13 11.10
C PRO A 160 -5.56 4.01 9.80
N ASP A 161 -5.84 4.88 8.82
CA ASP A 161 -4.99 5.01 7.63
C ASP A 161 -3.56 5.39 8.06
N PRO A 162 -2.50 4.76 7.52
CA PRO A 162 -1.13 4.97 8.01
C PRO A 162 -0.71 6.44 7.94
N VAL A 163 -1.25 7.22 7.01
CA VAL A 163 -0.95 8.66 6.86
C VAL A 163 -1.24 9.45 8.13
N LEU A 164 -2.17 9.00 8.97
CA LEU A 164 -2.48 9.67 10.23
C LEU A 164 -1.35 9.57 11.27
N THR A 165 -0.39 8.66 11.07
CA THR A 165 0.82 8.58 11.89
C THR A 165 1.92 9.53 11.42
N TRP A 166 1.78 10.11 10.23
CA TRP A 166 2.80 10.94 9.64
C TRP A 166 3.02 12.22 10.46
N LYS A 167 4.25 12.42 10.91
CA LYS A 167 4.63 13.66 11.56
C LYS A 167 5.13 14.65 10.53
N ARG A 168 4.56 15.85 10.53
CA ARG A 168 5.04 16.95 9.70
C ARG A 168 6.43 17.38 10.18
N THR A 169 7.47 16.87 9.53
CA THR A 169 8.87 17.19 9.84
C THR A 169 9.39 18.37 9.02
N LYS A 170 8.77 18.68 7.89
CA LYS A 170 9.15 19.79 7.00
C LYS A 170 7.97 20.71 6.73
N GLN A 171 8.21 22.02 6.87
CA GLN A 171 7.29 23.05 6.45
C GLN A 171 7.71 23.54 5.06
N SER A 172 6.78 23.55 4.11
CA SER A 172 7.03 24.09 2.79
C SER A 172 7.17 25.61 2.86
N ASP A 173 8.20 26.15 2.23
CA ASP A 173 8.42 27.58 2.04
C ASP A 173 7.70 28.11 0.79
N TRP A 174 6.88 27.29 0.13
CA TRP A 174 6.22 27.61 -1.14
C TRP A 174 5.41 28.92 -1.09
N LEU A 175 4.68 29.17 0.01
CA LEU A 175 3.93 30.42 0.19
C LEU A 175 4.85 31.64 0.24
N GLN A 176 5.99 31.53 0.94
CA GLN A 176 6.99 32.60 1.02
C GLN A 176 7.65 32.82 -0.35
N LYS A 177 8.01 31.74 -1.04
CA LYS A 177 8.59 31.79 -2.39
C LYS A 177 7.71 32.49 -3.42
N HIS A 178 6.39 32.38 -3.27
CA HIS A 178 5.43 33.00 -4.19
C HIS A 178 4.85 34.32 -3.66
N SER A 179 5.42 34.88 -2.58
CA SER A 179 4.96 36.13 -1.94
C SER A 179 3.46 36.15 -1.65
N ILE A 180 2.89 35.00 -1.28
CA ILE A 180 1.46 34.89 -0.96
C ILE A 180 1.27 35.27 0.51
N HIS A 181 0.52 36.35 0.73
CA HIS A 181 0.21 36.89 2.06
C HIS A 181 -1.29 36.83 2.35
N GLY A 182 -1.67 36.77 3.63
CA GLY A 182 -3.07 36.78 4.05
C GLY A 182 -3.74 35.41 4.08
N LYS A 183 -5.08 35.40 4.10
CA LYS A 183 -5.88 34.17 4.13
C LYS A 183 -5.86 33.50 2.76
N VAL A 184 -5.46 32.25 2.70
CA VAL A 184 -5.37 31.46 1.45
C VAL A 184 -6.47 30.41 1.44
N ILE A 185 -7.16 30.30 0.31
CA ILE A 185 -8.04 29.16 0.01
C ILE A 185 -7.33 28.31 -1.04
N ALA A 186 -7.05 27.05 -0.70
CA ALA A 186 -6.54 26.08 -1.65
C ALA A 186 -7.68 25.16 -2.09
N VAL A 187 -7.84 24.98 -3.40
CA VAL A 187 -8.88 24.13 -3.98
C VAL A 187 -8.20 22.96 -4.70
N SER A 188 -8.39 21.75 -4.19
CA SER A 188 -7.90 20.51 -4.81
C SER A 188 -9.09 19.69 -5.29
N VAL A 189 -9.45 19.84 -6.56
CA VAL A 189 -10.54 19.07 -7.17
C VAL A 189 -10.00 17.83 -7.87
N ARG A 190 -10.74 16.74 -7.76
CA ARG A 190 -10.57 15.57 -8.62
C ARG A 190 -11.56 15.68 -9.77
N TYR A 191 -11.11 15.39 -10.98
CA TYR A 191 -12.04 15.23 -12.09
C TYR A 191 -12.85 13.94 -11.85
N TRP A 192 -14.13 14.11 -11.54
CA TRP A 192 -15.09 13.02 -11.54
C TRP A 192 -15.77 13.09 -12.91
N ASN A 193 -15.77 11.99 -13.66
CA ASN A 193 -16.58 11.86 -14.88
C ASN A 193 -18.07 11.89 -14.49
N ALA A 194 -18.58 13.06 -14.09
CA ALA A 194 -20.00 13.31 -14.02
C ALA A 194 -20.48 13.23 -15.47
N LYS A 195 -21.21 12.17 -15.80
CA LYS A 195 -22.01 12.16 -17.01
C LYS A 195 -23.03 13.29 -16.86
N GLU A 196 -22.94 14.29 -17.74
CA GLU A 196 -24.02 15.26 -17.98
C GLU A 196 -25.32 14.54 -18.33
#